data_AF-A0A1F1L5I6-F1
#
_entry.id   AF-A0A1F1L5I6-F1
#
_cell.length_a   1.000
_cell.length_b   1.000
_cell.length_c   1.000
_cell.angle_alpha   90.00
_cell.angle_beta   90.00
_cell.angle_gamma   90.00
#
_symmetry.space_group_name_H-M   'P 1'
#
loop_
_entity.id
_entity.type
_entity.pdbx_description
1 polymer ?
#
loop_
_entity_poly.entity_id
_entity_poly.type
_entity_poly.pdbx_seq_one_letter_code
_entity_poly.pdbx_strand_id
1 'polypeptide(L)'
;MPLITETIKVKICGSNVKHYQKIGYAMPIKKASASFKKRWGRNFVIDLDKEIEIKAEDIPKGSRHIVKVKCDCCGEILDISYSVYYRYVHKDGKYYCNHCNNKVFNSGQNNTSYNPNKTEDERIKGRIDNDLKEFVKKVMRRDGYTCKCCGKKINHDGVVHHLDGYNWCKEKRTDETNGITLCETCHKNFHLKYGNGNNIKEQFEEWIGNAIYDIKKYSGELPVTKRPYCIETNQFYNSVKEAGEKLNIKASDRIYDMCNRTYKKRKRKDGTIHKQFTLSVNGYHFMWYEEYLKQINNQKME
;
A
#
# COMPACT_ATOMS: atom_id res chain seq x y z
N MET A 1 -4.16 -19.22 -28.26
CA MET A 1 -3.16 -19.52 -27.21
C MET A 1 -2.63 -18.20 -26.67
N PRO A 2 -2.56 -18.03 -25.35
CA PRO A 2 -2.14 -16.77 -24.73
C PRO A 2 -0.62 -16.51 -24.82
N LEU A 3 0.19 -17.56 -25.00
CA LEU A 3 1.63 -17.42 -25.25
C LEU A 3 1.86 -16.87 -26.66
N ILE A 4 2.45 -15.67 -26.74
CA ILE A 4 2.79 -15.01 -28.01
C ILE A 4 4.19 -15.40 -28.48
N THR A 5 5.11 -15.65 -27.55
CA THR A 5 6.49 -16.00 -27.92
C THR A 5 6.52 -17.38 -28.58
N GLU A 6 6.90 -17.43 -29.84
CA GLU A 6 7.01 -18.68 -30.61
C GLU A 6 8.35 -19.38 -30.36
N THR A 7 9.47 -18.65 -30.46
CA THR A 7 10.84 -19.20 -30.28
C THR A 7 11.66 -18.41 -29.27
N ILE A 8 12.58 -19.12 -28.59
CA ILE A 8 13.52 -18.55 -27.61
C ILE A 8 14.91 -19.17 -27.84
N LYS A 9 15.94 -18.33 -27.72
CA LYS A 9 17.34 -18.77 -27.67
C LYS A 9 17.70 -19.22 -26.25
N VAL A 10 18.16 -20.45 -26.12
CA VAL A 10 18.55 -21.05 -24.84
C VAL A 10 19.99 -21.50 -24.88
N LYS A 11 20.77 -21.06 -23.90
CA LYS A 11 22.13 -21.56 -23.65
C LYS A 11 22.09 -23.00 -23.15
N ILE A 12 22.90 -23.85 -23.78
CA ILE A 12 23.02 -25.26 -23.39
C ILE A 12 23.91 -25.39 -22.14
N CYS A 13 23.43 -26.15 -21.16
CA CYS A 13 24.16 -26.48 -19.95
C CYS A 13 23.93 -27.95 -19.57
N GLY A 14 24.84 -28.55 -18.78
CA GLY A 14 24.77 -29.98 -18.45
C GLY A 14 23.43 -30.44 -17.87
N SER A 15 22.68 -29.56 -17.22
CA SER A 15 21.35 -29.87 -16.64
C SER A 15 20.21 -29.85 -17.66
N ASN A 16 20.29 -29.08 -18.75
CA ASN A 16 19.22 -28.98 -19.75
C ASN A 16 19.46 -29.79 -21.03
N VAL A 17 20.69 -30.23 -21.30
CA VAL A 17 21.07 -31.05 -22.47
C VAL A 17 20.13 -32.25 -22.64
N LYS A 18 19.92 -33.02 -21.58
CA LYS A 18 19.11 -34.26 -21.64
C LYS A 18 17.66 -33.99 -22.00
N HIS A 19 17.11 -32.86 -21.55
CA HIS A 19 15.74 -32.45 -21.83
C HIS A 19 15.57 -32.18 -23.33
N TYR A 20 16.43 -31.34 -23.90
CA TYR A 20 16.33 -30.96 -25.31
C TYR A 20 16.69 -32.12 -26.27
N GLN A 21 17.64 -32.98 -25.90
CA GLN A 21 17.92 -34.22 -26.65
C GLN A 21 16.70 -35.15 -26.70
N LYS A 22 15.96 -35.29 -25.59
CA LYS A 22 14.76 -36.12 -25.53
C LYS A 22 13.64 -35.60 -26.42
N ILE A 23 13.52 -34.27 -26.53
CA ILE A 23 12.53 -33.62 -27.40
C ILE A 23 12.93 -33.70 -28.88
N GLY A 24 14.22 -33.91 -29.18
CA GLY A 24 14.74 -34.11 -30.53
C GLY A 24 15.50 -32.91 -31.10
N TYR A 25 15.86 -31.93 -30.28
CA TYR A 25 16.68 -30.79 -30.73
C TYR A 25 18.14 -31.21 -30.97
N ALA A 26 18.72 -30.73 -32.07
CA ALA A 26 20.12 -30.97 -32.39
C ALA A 26 21.04 -30.23 -31.41
N MET A 27 21.92 -30.96 -30.74
CA MET A 27 22.88 -30.37 -29.79
C MET A 27 24.10 -29.83 -30.53
N PRO A 28 24.61 -28.64 -30.17
CA PRO A 28 25.86 -28.15 -30.71
C PRO A 28 27.02 -29.00 -30.19
N ILE A 29 27.90 -29.44 -31.07
CA ILE A 29 29.05 -30.31 -30.76
C ILE A 29 30.35 -29.61 -31.18
N LYS A 30 31.40 -29.72 -30.37
CA LYS A 30 32.76 -29.26 -30.67
C LYS A 30 33.80 -30.37 -30.49
N LYS A 31 34.98 -30.18 -31.09
CA LYS A 31 36.12 -31.10 -30.91
C LYS A 31 36.57 -31.07 -29.44
N ALA A 32 36.81 -32.24 -28.86
CA ALA A 32 37.32 -32.37 -27.51
C ALA A 32 38.77 -31.89 -27.43
N SER A 33 39.19 -31.35 -26.28
CA SER A 33 40.59 -30.99 -26.05
C SER A 33 41.47 -32.25 -26.02
N ALA A 34 42.76 -32.09 -26.34
CA ALA A 34 43.72 -33.20 -26.33
C ALA A 34 43.79 -33.89 -24.96
N SER A 35 43.71 -33.13 -23.87
CA SER A 35 43.68 -33.64 -22.50
C SER A 35 42.40 -34.43 -22.19
N PHE A 36 41.25 -33.96 -22.65
CA PHE A 36 39.97 -34.66 -22.48
C PHE A 36 39.94 -35.98 -23.26
N LYS A 37 40.45 -35.96 -24.50
CA LYS A 37 40.59 -37.15 -25.35
C LYS A 37 41.49 -38.20 -24.70
N LYS A 38 42.66 -37.81 -24.16
CA LYS A 38 43.58 -38.72 -23.44
C LYS A 38 42.93 -39.37 -22.21
N ARG A 39 42.05 -38.64 -21.51
CA ARG A 39 41.42 -39.09 -20.26
C ARG A 39 40.17 -39.94 -20.46
N TRP A 40 39.33 -39.61 -21.45
CA TRP A 40 38.00 -40.21 -21.61
C TRP A 40 37.77 -40.89 -22.97
N GLY A 41 38.74 -40.87 -23.89
CA GLY A 41 38.68 -41.56 -25.18
C GLY A 41 37.69 -40.99 -26.21
N ARG A 42 37.01 -39.87 -25.92
CA ARG A 42 36.00 -39.25 -26.81
C ARG A 42 36.59 -38.11 -27.65
N ASN A 43 36.27 -38.11 -28.96
CA ASN A 43 36.74 -37.10 -29.92
C ASN A 43 35.89 -35.82 -29.94
N PHE A 44 34.62 -35.90 -29.53
CA PHE A 44 33.66 -34.81 -29.60
C PHE A 44 32.94 -34.62 -28.26
N VAL A 45 32.61 -33.38 -27.94
CA VAL A 45 31.87 -32.97 -26.74
C VAL A 45 30.80 -31.96 -27.09
N ILE A 46 29.74 -31.87 -26.29
CA ILE A 46 28.70 -30.85 -26.46
C ILE A 46 29.30 -29.48 -26.19
N ASP A 47 28.99 -28.54 -27.06
CA ASP A 47 29.44 -27.16 -26.97
C ASP A 47 28.52 -26.36 -26.03
N LEU A 48 28.88 -26.30 -24.75
CA LEU A 48 28.13 -25.59 -23.70
C LEU A 48 28.17 -24.06 -23.83
N ASP A 49 28.96 -23.53 -24.76
CA ASP A 49 29.08 -22.09 -25.01
C ASP A 49 28.10 -21.61 -26.08
N LYS A 50 27.41 -22.52 -26.78
CA LYS A 50 26.44 -22.20 -27.82
C LYS A 50 25.01 -22.20 -27.32
N GLU A 51 24.20 -21.41 -28.02
CA GLU A 51 22.76 -21.33 -27.84
C GLU A 51 22.05 -22.13 -28.94
N ILE A 52 20.89 -22.67 -28.62
CA ILE A 52 19.96 -23.27 -29.58
C ILE A 52 18.67 -22.48 -29.60
N GLU A 53 18.01 -22.43 -30.75
CA GLU A 53 16.67 -21.86 -30.88
C GLU A 53 15.64 -22.98 -30.72
N ILE A 54 14.73 -22.80 -29.76
CA ILE A 54 13.69 -23.78 -29.42
C ILE A 54 12.32 -23.10 -29.41
N LYS A 55 11.27 -23.90 -29.57
CA LYS A 55 9.90 -23.43 -29.34
C LYS A 55 9.71 -23.08 -27.87
N ALA A 56 9.00 -22.00 -27.58
CA ALA A 56 8.75 -21.56 -26.22
C ALA A 56 7.97 -22.61 -25.39
N GLU A 57 7.12 -23.41 -26.03
CA GLU A 57 6.34 -24.49 -25.41
C GLU A 57 7.22 -25.64 -24.89
N ASP A 58 8.35 -25.89 -25.56
CA ASP A 58 9.28 -26.98 -25.22
C ASP A 58 10.23 -26.62 -24.07
N ILE A 59 10.13 -25.39 -23.56
CA ILE A 59 10.89 -24.93 -22.40
C ILE A 59 10.47 -25.75 -21.17
N PRO A 60 11.42 -26.16 -20.31
CA PRO A 60 11.10 -26.80 -19.04
C PRO A 60 10.14 -25.92 -18.20
N LYS A 61 9.10 -26.55 -17.63
CA LYS A 61 8.05 -25.89 -16.80
C LYS A 61 8.60 -25.00 -15.68
N GLY A 62 9.78 -25.32 -15.13
CA GLY A 62 10.44 -24.55 -14.08
C GLY A 62 11.34 -23.40 -14.57
N SER A 63 11.35 -23.10 -15.87
CA SER A 63 12.30 -22.14 -16.44
C SER A 63 11.99 -20.68 -16.11
N ARG A 64 13.05 -19.88 -16.00
CA ARG A 64 12.98 -18.43 -15.75
C ARG A 64 13.10 -17.60 -17.03
N HIS A 65 13.14 -18.21 -18.22
CA HIS A 65 13.14 -17.46 -19.48
C HIS A 65 11.90 -16.58 -19.58
N ILE A 66 12.11 -15.34 -20.03
CA ILE A 66 11.04 -14.35 -20.21
C ILE A 66 10.29 -14.67 -21.51
N VAL A 67 8.97 -14.74 -21.42
CA VAL A 67 8.02 -14.95 -22.51
C VAL A 67 6.99 -13.84 -22.51
N LYS A 68 6.51 -13.49 -23.71
CA LYS A 68 5.40 -12.57 -23.91
C LYS A 68 4.08 -13.34 -23.86
N VAL A 69 3.20 -12.93 -22.97
CA VAL A 69 1.90 -13.58 -22.77
C VAL A 69 0.80 -12.54 -22.83
N LYS A 70 -0.26 -12.83 -23.58
CA LYS A 70 -1.46 -12.03 -23.68
C LYS A 70 -2.49 -12.47 -22.63
N CYS A 71 -3.05 -11.52 -21.90
CA CYS A 71 -4.21 -11.75 -21.06
C CYS A 71 -5.48 -11.95 -21.92
N ASP A 72 -6.22 -13.04 -21.71
CA ASP A 72 -7.46 -13.33 -22.44
C ASP A 72 -8.65 -12.46 -22.01
N CYS A 73 -8.55 -11.73 -20.90
CA CYS A 73 -9.61 -10.83 -20.42
C CYS A 73 -9.42 -9.37 -20.85
N CYS A 74 -8.26 -8.77 -20.54
CA CYS A 74 -8.00 -7.36 -20.86
C CYS A 74 -7.17 -7.15 -22.14
N GLY A 75 -6.58 -8.21 -22.71
CA GLY A 75 -5.73 -8.12 -23.89
C GLY A 75 -4.32 -7.58 -23.66
N GLU A 76 -3.98 -7.21 -22.42
CA GLU A 76 -2.64 -6.72 -22.05
C GLU A 76 -1.56 -7.77 -22.32
N ILE A 77 -0.43 -7.32 -22.88
CA ILE A 77 0.74 -8.15 -23.17
C ILE A 77 1.75 -7.96 -22.03
N LEU A 78 2.15 -9.07 -21.41
CA LEU A 78 3.04 -9.09 -20.26
C LEU A 78 4.31 -9.86 -20.58
N ASP A 79 5.44 -9.33 -20.10
CA ASP A 79 6.73 -9.99 -20.12
C ASP A 79 6.94 -10.71 -18.77
N ILE A 80 6.70 -12.03 -18.75
CA ILE A 80 6.76 -12.86 -17.54
C ILE A 80 7.65 -14.08 -17.75
N SER A 81 8.12 -14.71 -16.67
CA SER A 81 8.86 -15.95 -16.82
C SER A 81 7.96 -17.12 -17.22
N TYR A 82 8.49 -18.07 -18.01
CA TYR A 82 7.75 -19.24 -18.47
C TYR A 82 7.19 -20.08 -17.32
N SER A 83 7.93 -20.20 -16.22
CA SER A 83 7.44 -20.87 -15.00
C SER A 83 6.25 -20.19 -14.34
N VAL A 84 6.17 -18.85 -14.41
CA VAL A 84 5.00 -18.11 -13.94
C VAL A 84 3.84 -18.37 -14.89
N TYR A 85 4.04 -18.21 -16.20
CA TYR A 85 3.02 -18.53 -17.19
C TYR A 85 2.41 -19.93 -17.00
N TYR A 86 3.26 -20.97 -16.93
CA TYR A 86 2.83 -22.35 -16.78
C TYR A 86 2.07 -22.61 -15.46
N ARG A 87 2.40 -21.87 -14.38
CA ARG A 87 1.71 -22.01 -13.08
C ARG A 87 0.31 -21.39 -13.09
N TYR A 88 0.13 -20.30 -13.84
CA TYR A 88 -1.08 -19.48 -13.80
C TYR A 88 -1.98 -19.63 -15.02
N VAL A 89 -1.58 -20.41 -16.02
CA VAL A 89 -2.48 -20.83 -17.10
C VAL A 89 -3.56 -21.75 -16.53
N HIS A 90 -4.81 -21.46 -16.85
CA HIS A 90 -5.97 -22.22 -16.40
C HIS A 90 -6.14 -23.50 -17.21
N LYS A 91 -6.94 -24.45 -16.71
CA LYS A 91 -7.16 -25.76 -17.35
C LYS A 91 -7.76 -25.66 -18.76
N ASP A 92 -8.47 -24.57 -19.05
CA ASP A 92 -9.05 -24.24 -20.34
C ASP A 92 -8.03 -23.63 -21.33
N GLY A 93 -6.76 -23.52 -20.93
CA GLY A 93 -5.68 -22.97 -21.74
C GLY A 93 -5.67 -21.44 -21.79
N LYS A 94 -6.49 -20.76 -20.97
CA LYS A 94 -6.52 -19.30 -20.88
C LYS A 94 -5.57 -18.78 -19.81
N TYR A 95 -5.06 -17.57 -20.03
CA TYR A 95 -4.23 -16.85 -19.08
C TYR A 95 -4.87 -15.50 -18.73
N TYR A 96 -4.88 -15.18 -17.44
CA TYR A 96 -5.38 -13.91 -16.93
C TYR A 96 -4.25 -13.19 -16.18
N CYS A 97 -4.06 -11.90 -16.47
CA CYS A 97 -3.18 -11.07 -15.65
C CYS A 97 -3.69 -11.03 -14.19
N ASN A 98 -2.81 -10.72 -13.24
CA ASN A 98 -3.16 -10.74 -11.81
C ASN A 98 -4.40 -9.88 -11.49
N HIS A 99 -4.54 -8.71 -12.14
CA HIS A 99 -5.72 -7.86 -11.99
C HIS A 99 -7.01 -8.57 -12.46
N CYS A 100 -7.01 -9.10 -13.68
CA CYS A 100 -8.16 -9.80 -14.24
C CYS A 100 -8.49 -11.07 -13.47
N ASN A 101 -7.47 -11.83 -13.04
CA ASN A 101 -7.66 -13.03 -12.24
C ASN A 101 -8.36 -12.71 -10.92
N ASN A 102 -7.93 -11.66 -10.21
CA ASN A 102 -8.59 -11.25 -8.97
C ASN A 102 -10.01 -10.75 -9.20
N LYS A 103 -10.24 -10.01 -10.28
CA LYS A 103 -11.56 -9.50 -10.63
C LYS A 103 -12.54 -10.62 -10.97
N VAL A 104 -12.12 -11.63 -11.73
CA VAL A 104 -13.00 -12.71 -12.18
C VAL A 104 -13.19 -13.76 -11.08
N PHE A 105 -12.10 -14.21 -10.46
CA PHE A 105 -12.12 -15.39 -9.59
C PHE A 105 -12.10 -15.07 -8.10
N ASN A 106 -11.66 -13.88 -7.69
CA ASN A 106 -11.50 -13.52 -6.26
C ASN A 106 -12.33 -12.30 -5.85
N SER A 107 -13.41 -11.99 -6.59
CA SER A 107 -14.28 -10.85 -6.30
C SER A 107 -15.75 -11.25 -6.13
N GLY A 108 -16.51 -10.40 -5.45
CA GLY A 108 -17.94 -10.62 -5.20
C GLY A 108 -18.20 -11.94 -4.47
N GLN A 109 -19.13 -12.73 -5.00
CA GLN A 109 -19.51 -14.04 -4.48
C GLN A 109 -18.39 -15.08 -4.54
N ASN A 110 -17.41 -14.90 -5.44
CA ASN A 110 -16.29 -15.84 -5.58
C ASN A 110 -15.21 -15.65 -4.51
N ASN A 111 -15.26 -14.54 -3.75
CA ASN A 111 -14.30 -14.31 -2.66
C ASN A 111 -14.62 -15.21 -1.46
N THR A 112 -13.62 -15.88 -0.89
CA THR A 112 -13.79 -16.75 0.29
C THR A 112 -14.33 -16.03 1.53
N SER A 113 -14.11 -14.71 1.63
CA SER A 113 -14.63 -13.86 2.70
C SER A 113 -16.04 -13.32 2.41
N TYR A 114 -16.67 -13.72 1.30
CA TYR A 114 -18.03 -13.32 0.98
C TYR A 114 -19.02 -13.98 1.95
N ASN A 115 -19.68 -13.15 2.76
CA ASN A 115 -20.76 -13.61 3.62
C ASN A 115 -22.08 -13.53 2.84
N PRO A 116 -22.75 -14.65 2.50
CA PRO A 116 -24.00 -14.62 1.74
C PRO A 116 -25.18 -14.02 2.50
N ASN A 117 -25.12 -13.99 3.84
CA ASN A 117 -26.24 -13.55 4.69
C ASN A 117 -26.33 -12.02 4.85
N LYS A 118 -25.36 -11.26 4.36
CA LYS A 118 -25.50 -9.79 4.30
C LYS A 118 -26.49 -9.41 3.20
N THR A 119 -27.17 -8.28 3.36
CA THR A 119 -27.95 -7.62 2.29
C THR A 119 -27.06 -6.71 1.44
N GLU A 120 -27.50 -6.31 0.25
CA GLU A 120 -26.72 -5.37 -0.58
C GLU A 120 -26.56 -4.02 0.12
N ASP A 121 -27.58 -3.54 0.84
CA ASP A 121 -27.50 -2.34 1.67
C ASP A 121 -26.45 -2.45 2.78
N GLU A 122 -26.33 -3.59 3.44
CA GLU A 122 -25.27 -3.84 4.43
C GLU A 122 -23.88 -3.92 3.80
N ARG A 123 -23.78 -4.43 2.56
CA ARG A 123 -22.52 -4.40 1.81
C ARG A 123 -22.14 -2.98 1.40
N ILE A 124 -23.10 -2.16 0.98
CA ILE A 124 -22.88 -0.74 0.65
C ILE A 124 -22.46 0.02 1.92
N LYS A 125 -23.15 -0.18 3.06
CA LYS A 125 -22.78 0.44 4.34
C LYS A 125 -21.41 -0.01 4.85
N GLY A 126 -21.06 -1.28 4.64
CA GLY A 126 -19.78 -1.86 5.05
C GLY A 126 -18.61 -1.52 4.12
N ARG A 127 -18.88 -1.09 2.88
CA ARG A 127 -17.88 -0.43 2.04
C ARG A 127 -17.66 0.94 2.66
N ILE A 128 -16.54 1.11 3.36
CA ILE A 128 -16.04 2.47 3.64
C ILE A 128 -15.68 3.06 2.28
N ASP A 129 -16.66 3.75 1.70
CA ASP A 129 -16.52 4.45 0.44
C ASP A 129 -15.30 5.38 0.51
N ASN A 130 -14.60 5.55 -0.61
CA ASN A 130 -13.51 6.50 -0.69
C ASN A 130 -14.00 7.90 -0.30
N ASP A 131 -15.24 8.23 -0.65
CA ASP A 131 -15.90 9.48 -0.29
C ASP A 131 -16.07 9.63 1.23
N LEU A 132 -16.42 8.56 1.95
CA LEU A 132 -16.51 8.59 3.41
C LEU A 132 -15.11 8.73 4.06
N LYS A 133 -14.09 8.07 3.52
CA LYS A 133 -12.70 8.25 3.99
C LYS A 133 -12.22 9.67 3.75
N GLU A 134 -12.56 10.24 2.60
CA GLU A 134 -12.20 11.59 2.22
C GLU A 134 -12.89 12.60 3.14
N PHE A 135 -14.19 12.46 3.37
CA PHE A 135 -14.97 13.22 4.34
C PHE A 135 -14.31 13.21 5.73
N VAL A 136 -14.00 12.03 6.28
CA VAL A 136 -13.36 11.92 7.60
C VAL A 136 -12.02 12.66 7.63
N LYS A 137 -11.20 12.51 6.58
CA LYS A 137 -9.91 13.21 6.48
C LYS A 137 -10.08 14.72 6.42
N LYS A 138 -11.00 15.24 5.61
CA LYS A 138 -11.25 16.69 5.48
C LYS A 138 -11.72 17.30 6.79
N VAL A 139 -12.68 16.67 7.46
CA VAL A 139 -13.19 17.12 8.76
C VAL A 139 -12.10 17.13 9.81
N MET A 140 -11.35 16.02 9.98
CA MET A 140 -10.25 15.96 10.94
C MET A 140 -9.17 16.99 10.69
N ARG A 141 -8.88 17.28 9.42
CA ARG A 141 -7.85 18.23 9.02
C ARG A 141 -8.27 19.67 9.23
N ARG A 142 -9.50 20.01 8.83
CA ARG A 142 -10.14 21.31 9.16
C ARG A 142 -10.09 21.55 10.66
N ASP A 143 -10.39 20.51 11.44
CA ASP A 143 -10.40 20.59 12.89
C ASP A 143 -9.00 20.53 13.52
N GLY A 144 -7.95 20.40 12.70
CA GLY A 144 -6.55 20.40 13.13
C GLY A 144 -6.17 19.21 13.99
N TYR A 145 -6.87 18.08 13.81
CA TYR A 145 -6.79 16.86 14.62
C TYR A 145 -6.95 17.15 16.12
N THR A 146 -7.96 17.97 16.46
CA THR A 146 -8.29 18.34 17.84
C THR A 146 -9.75 18.05 18.10
N CYS A 147 -10.05 17.40 19.22
CA CYS A 147 -11.40 17.22 19.70
C CYS A 147 -12.06 18.60 19.91
N LYS A 148 -13.17 18.86 19.25
CA LYS A 148 -13.89 20.14 19.35
C LYS A 148 -14.70 20.30 20.63
N CYS A 149 -14.90 19.23 21.39
CA CYS A 149 -15.51 19.30 22.71
C CYS A 149 -14.47 19.63 23.80
N CYS A 150 -13.40 18.84 23.93
CA CYS A 150 -12.47 18.95 25.05
C CYS A 150 -11.09 19.55 24.71
N GLY A 151 -10.83 19.91 23.45
CA GLY A 151 -9.54 20.48 23.01
C GLY A 151 -8.38 19.48 22.95
N LYS A 152 -8.58 18.21 23.36
CA LYS A 152 -7.55 17.16 23.31
C LYS A 152 -7.06 16.94 21.87
N LYS A 153 -5.74 16.85 21.68
CA LYS A 153 -5.14 16.41 20.42
C LYS A 153 -5.45 14.95 20.13
N ILE A 154 -5.93 14.71 18.92
CA ILE A 154 -6.28 13.40 18.40
C ILE A 154 -5.03 12.72 17.85
N ASN A 155 -4.79 11.49 18.30
CA ASN A 155 -3.79 10.63 17.71
C ASN A 155 -4.49 9.44 17.02
N HIS A 156 -4.80 8.40 17.78
CA HIS A 156 -5.42 7.15 17.32
C HIS A 156 -6.86 6.99 17.81
N ASP A 157 -7.32 7.85 18.71
CA ASP A 157 -8.63 7.83 19.37
C ASP A 157 -9.63 8.84 18.76
N GLY A 158 -9.36 9.28 17.53
CA GLY A 158 -10.17 10.27 16.83
C GLY A 158 -11.31 9.67 16.06
N VAL A 159 -12.47 10.30 16.17
CA VAL A 159 -13.65 9.98 15.36
C VAL A 159 -14.27 11.26 14.81
N VAL A 160 -14.95 11.15 13.67
CA VAL A 160 -15.81 12.21 13.16
C VAL A 160 -17.24 11.87 13.54
N HIS A 161 -17.85 12.75 14.30
CA HIS A 161 -19.25 12.70 14.66
C HIS A 161 -20.08 13.42 13.60
N HIS A 162 -21.17 12.81 13.16
CA HIS A 162 -22.17 13.47 12.31
C HIS A 162 -23.13 14.29 13.19
N LEU A 163 -23.26 15.58 12.91
CA LEU A 163 -24.16 16.48 13.64
C LEU A 163 -25.63 16.13 13.36
N ASP A 164 -25.99 16.05 12.08
CA ASP A 164 -27.22 15.47 11.60
C ASP A 164 -27.00 13.98 11.30
N GLY A 165 -27.81 13.15 11.94
CA GLY A 165 -27.63 11.71 12.04
C GLY A 165 -27.47 11.01 10.67
N TYR A 166 -26.41 10.20 10.59
CA TYR A 166 -26.05 9.44 9.39
C TYR A 166 -27.20 8.57 8.83
N ASN A 167 -28.08 8.09 9.71
CA ASN A 167 -29.16 7.19 9.34
C ASN A 167 -30.28 7.90 8.55
N TRP A 168 -30.60 9.15 8.86
CA TRP A 168 -31.72 9.88 8.25
C TRP A 168 -31.28 10.96 7.26
N CYS A 169 -30.21 11.71 7.53
CA CYS A 169 -29.74 12.80 6.67
C CYS A 169 -28.76 12.28 5.61
N LYS A 170 -29.30 11.59 4.59
CA LYS A 170 -28.49 10.89 3.57
C LYS A 170 -27.65 11.86 2.73
N GLU A 171 -28.22 13.02 2.45
CA GLU A 171 -27.66 14.10 1.65
C GLU A 171 -26.46 14.80 2.29
N LYS A 172 -26.33 14.76 3.63
CA LYS A 172 -25.20 15.36 4.37
C LYS A 172 -24.18 14.34 4.89
N ARG A 173 -24.21 13.08 4.45
CA ARG A 173 -23.32 12.03 4.98
C ARG A 173 -21.84 12.31 4.75
N THR A 174 -21.52 12.94 3.62
CA THR A 174 -20.17 13.33 3.21
C THR A 174 -20.00 14.84 3.15
N ASP A 175 -21.00 15.60 3.62
CA ASP A 175 -20.86 17.05 3.75
C ASP A 175 -20.02 17.37 4.97
N GLU A 176 -18.85 17.96 4.74
CA GLU A 176 -17.87 18.29 5.77
C GLU A 176 -18.47 19.19 6.86
N THR A 177 -19.44 20.04 6.52
CA THR A 177 -20.09 20.92 7.51
C THR A 177 -21.01 20.16 8.46
N ASN A 178 -21.36 18.91 8.13
CA ASN A 178 -22.12 18.00 8.97
C ASN A 178 -21.22 17.08 9.83
N GLY A 179 -19.90 17.21 9.74
CA GLY A 179 -18.95 16.44 10.53
C GLY A 179 -18.22 17.31 11.55
N ILE A 180 -17.96 16.76 12.74
CA ILE A 180 -17.11 17.38 13.76
C ILE A 180 -16.16 16.36 14.40
N THR A 181 -14.92 16.76 14.63
CA THR A 181 -13.89 15.88 15.20
C THR A 181 -14.03 15.78 16.71
N LEU A 182 -14.13 14.55 17.23
CA LEU A 182 -14.17 14.23 18.66
C LEU A 182 -13.14 13.17 19.02
N CYS A 183 -12.72 13.15 20.28
CA CYS A 183 -12.09 11.96 20.84
C CYS A 183 -13.15 10.91 21.17
N GLU A 184 -12.74 9.64 21.21
CA GLU A 184 -13.63 8.52 21.47
C GLU A 184 -14.44 8.68 22.77
N THR A 185 -13.84 9.24 23.82
CA THR A 185 -14.53 9.50 25.10
C THR A 185 -15.64 10.53 24.95
N CYS A 186 -15.36 11.69 24.33
CA CYS A 186 -16.37 12.73 24.09
C CYS A 186 -17.50 12.20 23.19
N HIS A 187 -17.14 11.44 22.16
CA HIS A 187 -18.10 10.82 21.25
C HIS A 187 -19.05 9.86 21.97
N LYS A 188 -18.51 8.97 22.80
CA LYS A 188 -19.33 8.04 23.61
C LYS A 188 -20.21 8.80 24.60
N ASN A 189 -19.69 9.83 25.27
CA ASN A 189 -20.46 10.63 26.23
C ASN A 189 -21.65 11.34 25.58
N PHE A 190 -21.49 11.86 24.37
CA PHE A 190 -22.60 12.42 23.61
C PHE A 190 -23.70 11.35 23.38
N HIS A 191 -23.31 10.19 22.85
CA HIS A 191 -24.26 9.11 22.57
C HIS A 191 -24.85 8.44 23.82
N LEU A 192 -24.17 8.52 24.96
CA LEU A 192 -24.73 8.13 26.26
C LEU A 192 -25.89 9.03 26.67
N LYS A 193 -25.85 10.33 26.32
CA LYS A 193 -26.94 11.27 26.62
C LYS A 193 -28.08 11.22 25.59
N TYR A 194 -27.77 11.15 24.29
CA TYR A 194 -28.75 11.32 23.20
C TYR A 194 -29.02 10.07 22.35
N GLY A 195 -28.37 8.94 22.63
CA GLY A 195 -28.48 7.72 21.83
C GLY A 195 -27.65 7.76 20.54
N ASN A 196 -27.60 6.64 19.81
CA ASN A 196 -26.69 6.40 18.66
C ASN A 196 -27.28 6.77 17.29
N GLY A 197 -28.49 7.33 17.21
CA GLY A 197 -29.16 7.59 15.93
C GLY A 197 -30.23 8.64 16.05
N ASN A 198 -30.65 9.19 14.90
CA ASN A 198 -31.58 10.33 14.86
C ASN A 198 -31.09 11.58 15.60
N ASN A 199 -29.77 11.73 15.74
CA ASN A 199 -29.22 12.95 16.29
C ASN A 199 -29.39 14.11 15.32
N ILE A 200 -29.57 15.31 15.88
CA ILE A 200 -29.67 16.58 15.15
C ILE A 200 -28.62 17.54 15.70
N LYS A 201 -28.15 18.49 14.88
CA LYS A 201 -27.12 19.46 15.26
C LYS A 201 -27.41 20.15 16.59
N GLU A 202 -28.67 20.49 16.86
CA GLU A 202 -29.12 21.20 18.05
C GLU A 202 -28.85 20.42 19.34
N GLN A 203 -28.94 19.08 19.31
CA GLN A 203 -28.59 18.24 20.45
C GLN A 203 -27.10 18.34 20.78
N PHE A 204 -26.26 18.42 19.75
CA PHE A 204 -24.83 18.56 19.93
C PHE A 204 -24.48 19.95 20.48
N GLU A 205 -25.13 21.01 19.99
CA GLU A 205 -24.97 22.38 20.49
C GLU A 205 -25.43 22.50 21.96
N GLU A 206 -26.57 21.89 22.31
CA GLU A 206 -27.05 21.80 23.69
C GLU A 206 -26.03 21.07 24.59
N TRP A 207 -25.43 19.98 24.09
CA TRP A 207 -24.46 19.19 24.84
C TRP A 207 -23.18 19.95 25.18
N ILE A 208 -22.67 20.76 24.24
CA ILE A 208 -21.46 21.58 24.47
C ILE A 208 -21.77 22.94 25.10
N GLY A 209 -23.05 23.28 25.27
CA GLY A 209 -23.52 24.55 25.83
C GLY A 209 -23.17 25.78 24.99
N ASN A 210 -22.90 25.59 23.70
CA ASN A 210 -22.47 26.65 22.78
C ASN A 210 -23.00 26.37 21.37
N ALA A 211 -23.43 27.42 20.68
CA ALA A 211 -23.82 27.30 19.28
C ALA A 211 -22.59 27.15 18.38
N ILE A 212 -22.70 26.30 17.36
CA ILE A 212 -21.62 26.05 16.41
C ILE A 212 -21.91 26.85 15.15
N TYR A 213 -21.36 28.05 15.09
CA TYR A 213 -21.37 28.88 13.89
C TYR A 213 -20.17 28.58 12.99
N ASP A 214 -20.31 28.82 11.69
CA ASP A 214 -19.21 28.88 10.72
C ASP A 214 -18.35 27.63 10.56
N ILE A 215 -18.95 26.43 10.59
CA ILE A 215 -18.26 25.23 10.12
C ILE A 215 -18.02 25.37 8.61
N LYS A 216 -16.82 25.79 8.23
CA LYS A 216 -16.41 25.92 6.83
C LYS A 216 -16.03 24.56 6.25
N LYS A 217 -16.19 24.41 4.93
CA LYS A 217 -15.60 23.29 4.19
C LYS A 217 -14.08 23.42 4.17
N TYR A 218 -13.39 22.30 4.11
CA TYR A 218 -11.95 22.24 3.94
C TYR A 218 -11.60 22.67 2.51
N SER A 219 -10.96 23.83 2.38
CA SER A 219 -10.54 24.40 1.08
C SER A 219 -9.12 24.02 0.66
N GLY A 220 -8.42 23.21 1.46
CA GLY A 220 -7.06 22.78 1.16
C GLY A 220 -7.00 21.54 0.27
N GLU A 221 -5.86 21.30 -0.35
CA GLU A 221 -5.57 20.00 -0.95
C GLU A 221 -5.36 18.96 0.15
N LEU A 222 -5.94 17.77 -0.01
CA LEU A 222 -5.62 16.64 0.85
C LEU A 222 -4.28 16.04 0.42
N PRO A 223 -3.17 16.25 1.14
CA PRO A 223 -1.94 15.59 0.78
C PRO A 223 -2.11 14.09 1.01
N VAL A 224 -1.58 13.33 0.06
CA VAL A 224 -1.60 11.87 0.05
C VAL A 224 -0.95 11.32 1.33
N THR A 225 0.08 12.01 1.83
CA THR A 225 0.87 11.65 3.01
C THR A 225 1.16 12.86 3.90
N LYS A 226 1.45 12.63 5.19
CA LYS A 226 1.96 13.69 6.06
C LYS A 226 3.32 14.17 5.53
N ARG A 227 3.47 15.49 5.43
CA ARG A 227 4.67 16.15 4.93
C ARG A 227 5.62 16.44 6.09
N PRO A 228 6.82 15.84 6.15
CA PRO A 228 7.82 16.23 7.13
C PRO A 228 8.47 17.55 6.68
N TYR A 229 8.72 18.42 7.65
CA TYR A 229 9.50 19.65 7.50
C TYR A 229 10.80 19.48 8.26
N CYS A 230 11.92 19.75 7.59
CA CYS A 230 13.27 19.69 8.17
C CYS A 230 13.73 21.08 8.56
N ILE A 231 14.15 21.23 9.82
CA ILE A 231 14.52 22.52 10.39
C ILE A 231 15.81 23.05 9.76
N GLU A 232 16.82 22.19 9.58
CA GLU A 232 18.14 22.58 9.09
C GLU A 232 18.13 22.98 7.62
N THR A 233 17.28 22.32 6.82
CA THR A 233 17.19 22.59 5.38
C THR A 233 16.12 23.62 5.05
N ASN A 234 15.28 24.01 6.03
CA ASN A 234 14.13 24.90 5.84
C ASN A 234 13.22 24.44 4.68
N GLN A 235 13.05 23.12 4.54
CA GLN A 235 12.32 22.49 3.44
C GLN A 235 11.29 21.49 3.96
N PHE A 236 10.13 21.46 3.31
CA PHE A 236 9.17 20.37 3.45
C PHE A 236 9.35 19.35 2.33
N TYR A 237 8.99 18.10 2.63
CA TYR A 237 9.00 17.00 1.69
C TYR A 237 7.58 16.43 1.55
N ASN A 238 7.25 15.83 0.42
CA ASN A 238 5.91 15.28 0.21
C ASN A 238 5.69 14.00 1.02
N SER A 239 6.77 13.26 1.30
CA SER A 239 6.74 12.07 2.14
C SER A 239 8.03 11.89 2.94
N VAL A 240 7.95 11.07 3.99
CA VAL A 240 9.13 10.63 4.77
C VAL A 240 10.14 9.88 3.90
N LYS A 241 9.66 9.11 2.92
CA LYS A 241 10.52 8.38 1.97
C LYS A 241 11.34 9.36 1.11
N GLU A 242 10.67 10.36 0.56
CA GLU A 242 11.32 11.42 -0.24
C GLU A 242 12.37 12.17 0.58
N ALA A 243 12.06 12.54 1.83
CA ALA A 243 13.02 13.15 2.75
C ALA A 243 14.24 12.24 2.98
N GLY A 244 14.00 10.94 3.14
CA GLY A 244 15.05 9.94 3.29
C GLY A 244 15.98 9.82 2.09
N GLU A 245 15.42 9.80 0.89
CA GLU A 245 16.16 9.72 -0.37
C GLU A 245 17.00 10.99 -0.59
N LYS A 246 16.39 12.18 -0.45
CA LYS A 246 17.08 13.47 -0.67
C LYS A 246 18.19 13.75 0.34
N LEU A 247 18.00 13.35 1.59
CA LEU A 247 18.97 13.60 2.68
C LEU A 247 19.87 12.39 2.97
N ASN A 248 19.82 11.35 2.12
CA ASN A 248 20.60 10.12 2.26
C ASN A 248 20.45 9.46 3.65
N ILE A 249 19.23 9.47 4.19
CA ILE A 249 18.89 8.88 5.48
C ILE A 249 18.42 7.43 5.27
N LYS A 250 19.31 6.48 5.58
CA LYS A 250 19.02 5.03 5.45
C LYS A 250 17.86 4.56 6.33
N ALA A 251 17.64 5.19 7.48
CA ALA A 251 16.58 4.84 8.44
C ALA A 251 15.50 5.93 8.49
N SER A 252 14.93 6.29 7.34
CA SER A 252 13.95 7.37 7.21
C SER A 252 12.69 7.15 8.04
N ASP A 253 12.34 5.91 8.38
CA ASP A 253 11.23 5.61 9.30
C ASP A 253 11.36 6.29 10.67
N ARG A 254 12.59 6.57 11.12
CA ARG A 254 12.84 7.29 12.37
C ARG A 254 12.37 8.74 12.33
N ILE A 255 12.11 9.30 11.15
CA ILE A 255 11.49 10.62 10.99
C ILE A 255 10.06 10.60 11.54
N TYR A 256 9.31 9.49 11.38
CA TYR A 256 8.00 9.35 12.02
C TYR A 256 8.11 9.38 13.53
N ASP A 257 9.11 8.69 14.09
CA ASP A 257 9.31 8.64 15.54
C ASP A 257 9.54 10.06 16.11
N MET A 258 10.35 10.86 15.42
CA MET A 258 10.62 12.24 15.83
C MET A 258 9.40 13.15 15.65
N CYS A 259 8.76 13.14 14.46
CA CYS A 259 7.61 14.00 14.19
C CYS A 259 6.41 13.66 15.09
N ASN A 260 6.22 12.39 15.44
CA ASN A 260 5.16 11.95 16.36
C ASN A 260 5.59 11.98 17.84
N ARG A 261 6.85 12.33 18.15
CA ARG A 261 7.43 12.34 19.49
C ARG A 261 7.25 10.99 20.22
N THR A 262 7.39 9.89 19.49
CA THR A 262 7.27 8.54 20.07
C THR A 262 8.51 8.20 20.88
N TYR A 263 8.35 7.25 21.81
CA TYR A 263 9.45 6.74 22.62
C TYR A 263 9.45 5.22 22.65
N LYS A 264 10.65 4.65 22.79
CA LYS A 264 10.86 3.22 23.03
C LYS A 264 11.13 3.01 24.52
N LYS A 265 10.47 2.02 25.12
CA LYS A 265 10.78 1.59 26.49
C LYS A 265 12.03 0.73 26.45
N ARG A 266 13.08 1.12 27.19
CA ARG A 266 14.33 0.35 27.29
C ARG A 266 14.63 0.01 28.74
N LYS A 267 15.00 -1.24 28.97
CA LYS A 267 15.44 -1.73 30.28
C LYS A 267 16.92 -1.39 30.48
N ARG A 268 17.24 -0.78 31.61
CA ARG A 268 18.62 -0.53 32.05
C ARG A 268 19.21 -1.80 32.68
N LYS A 269 20.53 -1.81 32.89
CA LYS A 269 21.24 -2.92 33.54
C LYS A 269 20.72 -3.20 34.96
N ASP A 270 20.25 -2.16 35.65
CA ASP A 270 19.64 -2.21 37.00
C ASP A 270 18.18 -2.72 36.99
N GLY A 271 17.62 -3.05 35.83
CA GLY A 271 16.25 -3.53 35.68
C GLY A 271 15.18 -2.46 35.50
N THR A 272 15.51 -1.18 35.69
CA THR A 272 14.56 -0.07 35.53
C THR A 272 14.23 0.20 34.05
N ILE A 273 13.01 0.67 33.78
CA ILE A 273 12.55 1.00 32.42
C ILE A 273 12.59 2.50 32.22
N HIS A 274 13.26 2.97 31.17
CA HIS A 274 13.26 4.38 30.77
C HIS A 274 12.68 4.56 29.37
N LYS A 275 12.20 5.79 29.10
CA LYS A 275 11.71 6.21 27.78
C LYS A 275 12.88 6.77 26.98
N GLN A 276 13.15 6.20 25.81
CA GLN A 276 14.15 6.70 24.87
C GLN A 276 13.43 7.31 23.66
N PHE A 277 13.60 8.63 23.49
CA PHE A 277 13.03 9.38 22.36
C PHE A 277 14.01 9.44 21.20
N THR A 278 13.46 9.52 19.98
CA THR A 278 14.25 9.84 18.78
C THR A 278 14.33 11.35 18.64
N LEU A 279 15.47 11.94 18.99
CA LEU A 279 15.67 13.40 18.99
C LEU A 279 16.15 13.95 17.64
N SER A 280 16.90 13.16 16.88
CA SER A 280 17.37 13.52 15.54
C SER A 280 17.63 12.27 14.71
N VAL A 281 17.71 12.44 13.39
CA VAL A 281 18.08 11.36 12.46
C VAL A 281 19.18 11.89 11.54
N ASN A 282 20.38 11.31 11.65
CA ASN A 282 21.57 11.80 10.95
C ASN A 282 21.86 13.30 11.16
N GLY A 283 21.55 13.83 12.35
CA GLY A 283 21.74 15.24 12.67
C GLY A 283 20.60 16.17 12.23
N TYR A 284 19.63 15.68 11.46
CA TYR A 284 18.45 16.46 11.07
C TYR A 284 17.33 16.36 12.09
N HIS A 285 16.63 17.48 12.29
CA HIS A 285 15.43 17.58 13.10
C HIS A 285 14.21 17.79 12.19
N PHE A 286 13.18 16.98 12.41
CA PHE A 286 11.95 17.04 11.64
C PHE A 286 10.74 17.24 12.55
N MET A 287 9.75 17.94 12.01
CA MET A 287 8.39 18.01 12.55
C MET A 287 7.39 17.92 11.41
N TRP A 288 6.10 17.77 11.71
CA TRP A 288 5.10 17.82 10.66
C TRP A 288 4.97 19.24 10.12
N TYR A 289 4.90 19.40 8.80
CA TYR A 289 4.78 20.73 8.17
C TYR A 289 3.56 21.52 8.68
N GLU A 290 2.48 20.84 9.05
CA GLU A 290 1.32 21.50 9.66
C GLU A 290 1.59 22.04 11.06
N GLU A 291 2.47 21.40 11.83
CA GLU A 291 2.90 21.90 13.14
C GLU A 291 3.74 23.15 12.97
N TYR A 292 4.64 23.16 11.98
CA TYR A 292 5.42 24.34 11.60
C TYR A 292 4.52 25.53 11.21
N LEU A 293 3.53 25.32 10.33
CA LEU A 293 2.59 26.38 9.94
C LEU A 293 1.84 26.97 11.14
N LYS A 294 1.45 26.14 12.11
CA LYS A 294 0.80 26.60 13.35
C LYS A 294 1.73 27.45 14.20
N GLN A 295 3.00 27.05 14.34
CA GLN A 295 3.99 27.82 15.09
C GLN A 295 4.19 29.21 14.49
N ILE A 296 4.30 29.31 13.16
CA ILE A 296 4.42 30.60 12.47
C ILE A 296 3.18 31.46 12.66
N ASN A 297 1.99 30.89 12.52
CA ASN A 297 0.75 31.66 12.66
C ASN A 297 0.56 32.19 14.08
N ASN A 298 0.95 31.41 15.10
CA ASN A 298 0.90 31.86 16.49
C ASN A 298 1.91 32.99 16.75
N GLN A 299 3.10 32.94 16.16
CA GLN A 299 4.11 34.01 16.26
C GLN A 299 3.74 35.31 15.54
N LYS A 300 2.75 35.29 14.64
CA LYS A 300 2.24 36.48 13.94
C LYS A 300 1.08 37.16 14.66
N MET A 301 0.53 36.54 15.71
CA MET A 301 -0.55 37.11 16.53
C MET A 301 -0.07 37.64 17.88
N GLU A 302 1.23 37.54 18.16
CA GLU A 302 1.94 38.26 19.23
C GLU A 302 2.65 39.47 18.63
#